data_AF-A0A2V6CIP1-F1
#
_entry.id   AF-A0A2V6CIP1-F1
#
_cell.length_a   1.000
_cell.length_b   1.000
_cell.length_c   1.000
_cell.angle_alpha   90.00
_cell.angle_beta   90.00
_cell.angle_gamma   90.00
#
_symmetry.space_group_name_H-M   'P 1'
#
loop_
_entity.id
_entity.type
_entity.pdbx_description
1 polymer ?
#
loop_
_entity_poly.entity_id
_entity_poly.type
_entity_poly.pdbx_seq_one_letter_code
_entity_poly.pdbx_strand_id
1 'polypeptide(L)' 'MNRIILKSARTLFILALLSVRAPGADTSSEAPVFKDKNLEKAVRKFVFDKRDNDKPIVETDVINLSTIQGVG' A
#
# COMPACT_ATOMS: atom_id res chain seq x y z
N MET A 1 46.63 -7.08 -31.69
CA MET A 1 45.34 -7.64 -31.22
C MET A 1 45.69 -8.88 -30.40
N ASN A 2 45.43 -8.97 -29.09
CA ASN A 2 44.13 -9.37 -28.52
C ASN A 2 44.04 -8.95 -27.04
N ARG A 3 43.14 -8.00 -26.72
CA ARG A 3 42.88 -7.46 -25.37
C ARG A 3 41.66 -8.13 -24.72
N ILE A 4 41.62 -9.47 -24.69
CA ILE A 4 40.38 -10.19 -24.32
C ILE A 4 40.37 -10.68 -22.85
N ILE A 5 41.51 -10.66 -22.15
CA ILE A 5 41.63 -11.32 -20.83
C ILE A 5 41.32 -10.39 -19.62
N LEU A 6 40.98 -9.11 -19.84
CA LEU A 6 40.76 -8.14 -18.73
C LEU A 6 39.28 -7.93 -18.34
N LYS A 7 38.31 -8.64 -18.92
CA LYS A 7 36.86 -8.35 -18.73
C LYS A 7 36.07 -9.36 -17.87
N SER A 8 36.62 -10.51 -17.51
CA SER A 8 35.83 -11.57 -16.85
C SER A 8 35.68 -11.45 -15.33
N ALA A 9 36.34 -10.48 -14.69
CA ALA A 9 36.29 -10.32 -13.23
C ALA A 9 35.16 -9.40 -12.72
N ARG A 10 34.28 -8.89 -13.59
CA ARG A 10 33.21 -7.94 -13.22
C ARG A 10 31.79 -8.49 -13.26
N THR A 11 31.58 -9.71 -13.75
CA THR A 11 30.22 -10.22 -14.04
C THR A 11 29.67 -11.19 -12.98
N LEU A 12 30.41 -11.46 -11.90
CA LEU A 12 30.01 -12.38 -10.83
C LEU A 12 29.70 -11.67 -9.48
N PHE A 13 29.30 -10.40 -9.53
CA PHE A 13 28.85 -9.64 -8.35
C PHE A 13 27.52 -8.92 -8.62
N ILE A 14 26.58 -9.56 -9.34
CA ILE A 14 25.23 -9.01 -9.60
C ILE A 14 24.15 -10.07 -9.34
N LEU A 15 24.28 -10.86 -8.25
CA LEU A 15 23.24 -11.85 -7.88
C LEU A 15 22.80 -11.79 -6.41
N ALA A 16 23.20 -10.77 -5.65
CA ALA A 16 22.99 -10.73 -4.19
C ALA A 16 22.13 -9.56 -3.67
N LEU A 17 21.27 -8.94 -4.49
CA LEU A 17 20.35 -7.88 -4.02
C LEU A 17 18.89 -8.01 -4.48
N LEU A 18 18.47 -9.19 -4.96
CA LEU A 18 17.08 -9.42 -5.37
C LEU A 18 16.18 -9.89 -4.21
N SER A 19 16.08 -9.11 -3.14
CA SER A 19 15.06 -9.32 -2.10
C SER A 19 14.69 -8.03 -1.39
N VAL A 20 14.28 -7.00 -2.15
CA VAL A 20 13.38 -6.00 -1.55
C VAL A 20 11.98 -6.59 -1.61
N ARG A 21 11.52 -7.09 -0.47
CA ARG A 21 10.13 -7.51 -0.27
C ARG A 21 9.27 -6.25 -0.40
N ALA A 22 8.54 -6.14 -1.51
CA ALA A 22 7.52 -5.13 -1.66
C ALA A 22 6.49 -5.29 -0.50
N PRO A 23 6.11 -4.21 0.21
CA PRO A 23 4.96 -4.29 1.10
C PRO A 23 3.74 -4.65 0.25
N GLY A 24 2.99 -5.64 0.74
CA GLY A 24 1.83 -6.19 0.05
C GLY A 24 0.93 -5.08 -0.49
N ALA A 25 0.80 -5.05 -1.80
CA ALA A 25 -0.34 -4.43 -2.43
C ALA A 25 -1.50 -5.41 -2.21
N ASP A 26 -2.14 -5.33 -1.05
CA ASP A 26 -3.46 -5.92 -0.83
C ASP A 26 -4.43 -5.15 -1.73
N THR A 27 -4.43 -5.49 -3.02
CA THR A 27 -5.45 -5.11 -3.98
C THR A 27 -6.64 -6.04 -3.80
N SER A 28 -7.18 -6.07 -2.59
CA SER A 28 -8.56 -6.49 -2.43
C SER A 28 -9.36 -5.43 -3.17
N SER A 29 -10.15 -5.85 -4.17
CA SER A 29 -11.06 -4.96 -4.90
C SER A 29 -12.17 -4.56 -3.92
N GLU A 30 -11.80 -3.64 -3.05
CA GLU A 30 -12.53 -3.29 -1.87
C GLU A 30 -13.56 -2.24 -2.25
N ALA A 31 -14.75 -2.72 -2.62
CA ALA A 31 -15.89 -1.86 -2.81
C ALA A 31 -16.06 -0.98 -1.55
N PRO A 32 -16.20 0.35 -1.70
CA PRO A 32 -16.40 1.23 -0.56
C PRO A 32 -17.65 0.81 0.22
N VAL A 33 -17.53 0.66 1.53
CA VAL A 33 -18.67 0.30 2.40
C VAL A 33 -19.72 1.41 2.44
N PHE A 34 -19.27 2.66 2.37
CA PHE A 34 -20.15 3.82 2.42
C PHE A 34 -20.53 4.28 1.01
N LYS A 35 -21.83 4.26 0.71
CA LYS A 35 -22.39 4.83 -0.52
C LYS A 35 -22.31 6.36 -0.51
N ASP A 36 -22.52 6.97 0.65
CA ASP A 36 -22.41 8.41 0.85
C ASP A 36 -20.95 8.82 1.06
N LYS A 37 -20.46 9.70 0.18
CA LYS A 37 -19.07 10.20 0.20
C LYS A 37 -18.79 11.18 1.32
N ASN A 38 -19.79 11.89 1.82
CA ASN A 38 -19.65 12.76 2.97
C ASN A 38 -19.53 11.94 4.25
N LEU A 39 -20.34 10.89 4.37
CA LEU A 39 -20.20 9.91 5.46
C LEU A 39 -18.84 9.22 5.40
N GLU A 40 -18.40 8.78 4.24
CA GLU A 40 -17.08 8.17 4.06
C GLU A 40 -15.95 9.11 4.52
N LYS A 41 -16.02 10.40 4.16
CA LYS A 41 -15.05 11.42 4.61
C LYS A 41 -15.07 11.65 6.12
N ALA A 42 -16.25 11.61 6.74
CA ALA A 42 -16.37 11.73 8.19
C ALA A 42 -15.74 10.53 8.90
N VAL A 43 -16.07 9.31 8.46
CA VAL A 43 -15.54 8.05 9.00
C VAL A 43 -14.03 7.95 8.78
N ARG A 44 -13.54 8.41 7.63
CA ARG A 44 -12.12 8.42 7.26
C ARG A 44 -11.23 9.11 8.31
N LYS A 45 -11.73 10.08 9.06
CA LYS A 45 -10.96 10.74 10.14
C LYS A 45 -10.64 9.82 11.33
N PHE A 46 -11.39 8.74 11.49
CA PHE A 46 -11.27 7.78 12.60
C PHE A 46 -10.51 6.51 12.21
N VAL A 47 -10.36 6.23 10.91
CA VAL A 47 -9.58 5.12 10.38
C VAL A 47 -8.16 5.61 10.11
N PHE A 48 -7.24 5.43 11.06
CA PHE A 48 -5.87 5.95 11.00
C PHE A 48 -5.13 5.56 9.71
N ASP A 49 -5.30 4.33 9.25
CA ASP A 49 -4.61 3.81 8.06
C ASP A 49 -5.09 4.44 6.75
N LYS A 50 -6.29 5.06 6.75
CA LYS A 50 -6.94 5.59 5.55
C LYS A 50 -7.25 7.08 5.63
N ARG A 51 -6.97 7.75 6.76
CA ARG A 51 -7.30 9.17 6.96
C ARG A 51 -6.56 10.14 6.04
N ASP A 52 -5.34 9.77 5.65
CA ASP A 52 -4.41 10.60 4.87
C ASP A 52 -4.19 10.06 3.43
N ASN A 53 -5.06 9.17 2.95
CA ASN A 53 -4.99 8.61 1.60
C ASN A 53 -6.38 8.44 0.97
N ASP A 54 -6.40 8.08 -0.31
CA ASP A 54 -7.63 7.88 -1.09
C ASP A 54 -8.10 6.42 -1.15
N LYS A 55 -7.54 5.53 -0.30
CA LYS A 55 -7.97 4.13 -0.29
C LYS A 55 -9.42 4.02 0.21
N PRO A 56 -10.26 3.18 -0.38
CA PRO A 56 -11.65 3.01 0.06
C PRO A 56 -11.72 2.45 1.49
N ILE A 57 -12.68 2.90 2.29
CA ILE A 57 -12.95 2.33 3.62
C ILE A 57 -13.74 1.02 3.45
N VAL A 58 -13.32 -0.03 4.14
CA VAL A 58 -13.95 -1.36 4.13
C VAL A 58 -14.45 -1.84 5.47
N GLU A 59 -15.12 -2.99 5.47
CA GLU A 59 -15.81 -3.54 6.64
C GLU A 59 -14.85 -3.79 7.80
N THR A 60 -13.63 -4.22 7.51
CA THR A 60 -12.59 -4.46 8.51
C THR A 60 -12.09 -3.17 9.17
N ASP A 61 -12.12 -2.05 8.47
CA ASP A 61 -11.68 -0.76 9.00
C ASP A 61 -12.65 -0.20 10.06
N VAL A 62 -13.91 -0.64 10.04
CA VAL A 62 -14.99 -0.10 10.87
C VAL A 62 -15.41 -1.03 12.01
N ILE A 63 -14.92 -2.27 12.04
CA ILE A 63 -15.35 -3.29 13.02
C ILE A 63 -15.13 -2.87 14.48
N ASN A 64 -14.10 -2.06 14.74
CA ASN A 64 -13.74 -1.58 16.06
C ASN A 64 -14.27 -0.16 16.36
N LEU A 65 -15.04 0.44 15.44
CA LEU A 65 -15.62 1.77 15.62
C LEU A 65 -17.02 1.63 16.24
N SER A 66 -17.15 2.01 17.52
CA SER A 66 -18.46 1.97 18.20
C SER A 66 -19.32 3.22 17.92
N THR A 67 -18.70 4.40 17.92
CA THR A 67 -19.38 5.68 17.73
C THR A 67 -18.51 6.62 16.92
N ILE A 68 -19.10 7.30 15.95
CA ILE A 68 -18.43 8.30 15.11
C ILE A 68 -19.24 9.59 15.21
N GLN A 69 -18.58 10.67 15.62
CA GLN A 69 -19.15 12.01 15.54
C GLN A 69 -18.49 12.73 14.37
N GLY A 70 -19.27 12.96 13.32
CA GLY A 70 -18.80 13.62 12.11
C GLY A 70 -19.90 14.47 11.50
N VAL A 71 -19.48 15.56 10.87
CA VAL A 71 -20.35 16.43 10.09
C VAL A 71 -20.16 16.03 8.63
N GLY A 72 -21.27 15.66 7.97
CA GLY A 72 -21.31 15.27 6.55
C GLY A 72 -21.60 16.45 5.65
#